data_AF-A0A8X8YES8-F1
#
_entry.id   AF-A0A8X8YES8-F1
#
_cell.length_a   1.000
_cell.length_b   1.000
_cell.length_c   1.000
_cell.angle_alpha   90.00
_cell.angle_beta   90.00
_cell.angle_gamma   90.00
#
_symmetry.space_group_name_H-M   'P 1'
#
loop_
_entity.id
_entity.type
_entity.pdbx_description
1 polymer ?
#
loop_
_entity_poly.entity_id
_entity_poly.type
_entity_poly.pdbx_seq_one_letter_code
_entity_poly.pdbx_strand_id
1 'polypeptide(L)'
;MLPPGKRQVVWESSHMSFSLDRRTGQNCFLLGAMNLIKSRRGFDRCWKFNEHPQSRFSEVVEFEKSQSIYIEGNIKSKLLSSESCYAAYLVFGFAEMYANLNSAVSIVRNFYSEPGIGYPEEQANMVKFQEGNERDDGWMEIQLGEFYVDAGENGQVQVQLLDTSDYIMSGLILEGIEFRPF
;
A
#
# COMPACT_ATOMS: atom_id res chain seq x y z
N MET A 1 3.44 17.10 -25.55
CA MET A 1 2.23 16.35 -25.17
C MET A 1 2.68 15.18 -24.31
N LEU A 2 2.15 15.05 -23.08
CA LEU A 2 2.48 13.90 -22.22
C LEU A 2 1.65 12.67 -22.64
N PRO A 3 2.18 11.45 -22.52
CA PRO A 3 1.47 10.23 -22.90
C PRO A 3 0.22 9.99 -22.04
N PRO A 4 -0.85 9.38 -22.59
CA PRO A 4 -2.00 8.95 -21.82
C PRO A 4 -1.58 7.82 -20.87
N GLY A 5 -1.84 7.99 -19.58
CA GLY A 5 -1.52 7.00 -18.53
C GLY A 5 -0.80 7.58 -17.31
N LYS A 6 -0.10 8.72 -17.43
CA LYS A 6 0.57 9.34 -16.28
C LYS A 6 -0.41 10.14 -15.42
N ARG A 7 -0.82 9.63 -14.25
CA ARG A 7 -1.41 10.48 -13.19
C ARG A 7 -0.48 11.69 -13.01
N GLN A 8 -1.02 12.90 -13.04
CA GLN A 8 -0.21 14.09 -12.83
C GLN A 8 0.13 14.11 -11.33
N VAL A 9 1.34 13.69 -10.98
CA VAL A 9 1.86 13.81 -9.62
C VAL A 9 1.89 15.30 -9.30
N VAL A 10 1.16 15.68 -8.26
CA VAL A 10 1.06 17.08 -7.80
C VAL A 10 2.21 17.38 -6.84
N TRP A 11 2.62 16.38 -6.04
CA TRP A 11 3.73 16.49 -5.12
C TRP A 11 4.35 15.11 -4.85
N GLU A 12 5.66 15.07 -4.64
CA GLU A 12 6.39 13.86 -4.26
C GLU A 12 7.47 14.18 -3.21
N SER A 13 7.75 13.18 -2.38
CA SER A 13 8.88 13.12 -1.48
C SER A 13 9.51 11.74 -1.58
N SER A 14 10.62 11.51 -0.88
CA SER A 14 11.29 10.19 -0.86
C SER A 14 10.41 9.05 -0.33
N HIS A 15 9.31 9.34 0.39
CA HIS A 15 8.50 8.30 1.04
C HIS A 15 6.99 8.43 0.79
N MET A 16 6.54 9.43 0.03
CA MET A 16 5.12 9.65 -0.22
C MET A 16 4.91 10.44 -1.51
N SER A 17 3.93 10.05 -2.32
CA SER A 17 3.48 10.82 -3.48
C SER A 17 2.00 11.20 -3.34
N PHE A 18 1.65 12.35 -3.90
CA PHE A 18 0.31 12.92 -3.91
C PHE A 18 -0.13 13.21 -5.34
N SER A 19 -1.36 12.83 -5.66
CA SER A 19 -2.03 13.16 -6.91
C SER A 19 -3.51 13.37 -6.67
N LEU A 20 -4.22 13.90 -7.66
CA LEU A 20 -5.68 13.99 -7.63
C LEU A 20 -6.29 12.88 -8.48
N ASP A 21 -7.35 12.26 -7.98
CA ASP A 21 -8.19 11.41 -8.81
C ASP A 21 -8.76 12.22 -9.97
N ARG A 22 -8.68 11.67 -11.18
CA ARG A 22 -9.05 12.40 -12.39
C ARG A 22 -10.55 12.59 -12.54
N ARG A 23 -11.36 11.70 -11.93
CA ARG A 23 -12.82 11.71 -12.05
C ARG A 23 -13.44 12.58 -10.97
N THR A 24 -12.98 12.44 -9.73
CA THR A 24 -13.60 13.09 -8.58
C THR A 24 -12.84 14.32 -8.10
N GLY A 25 -11.57 14.49 -8.47
CA GLY A 25 -10.69 15.53 -7.95
C GLY A 25 -10.31 15.31 -6.48
N GLN A 26 -10.63 14.15 -5.90
CA GLN A 26 -10.26 13.81 -4.52
C GLN A 26 -8.80 13.39 -4.42
N ASN A 27 -8.26 13.45 -3.22
CA ASN A 27 -6.86 13.20 -2.95
C ASN A 27 -6.50 11.71 -3.12
N CYS A 28 -5.42 11.42 -3.83
CA CYS A 28 -4.79 10.11 -3.91
C CYS A 28 -3.40 10.18 -3.29
N PHE A 29 -3.05 9.20 -2.45
CA PHE A 29 -1.73 9.12 -1.82
C PHE A 29 -1.10 7.76 -2.06
N LEU A 30 0.18 7.72 -2.43
CA LEU A 30 1.00 6.51 -2.33
C LEU A 30 1.98 6.69 -1.19
N LEU A 31 1.94 5.82 -0.19
CA LEU A 31 2.98 5.69 0.83
C LEU A 31 4.07 4.75 0.32
N GLY A 32 5.30 5.23 0.21
CA GLY A 32 6.43 4.43 -0.26
C GLY A 32 6.85 3.34 0.72
N ALA A 33 7.38 2.25 0.17
CA ALA A 33 7.75 1.04 0.89
C ALA A 33 8.62 1.25 2.14
N MET A 34 9.47 2.28 2.12
CA MET A 34 10.32 2.68 3.24
C MET A 34 9.54 3.01 4.53
N ASN A 35 8.29 3.48 4.41
CA ASN A 35 7.42 3.77 5.54
C ASN A 35 6.63 2.55 6.03
N LEU A 36 6.68 1.43 5.30
CA LEU A 36 5.78 0.31 5.50
C LEU A 36 6.42 -0.88 6.20
N ILE A 37 7.74 -0.98 6.11
CA ILE A 37 8.52 -2.05 6.77
C ILE A 37 8.82 -1.63 8.21
N LYS A 38 8.32 -2.41 9.17
CA LYS A 38 8.69 -2.23 10.59
C LYS A 38 9.77 -3.22 10.98
N SER A 39 10.89 -2.71 11.49
CA SER A 39 11.92 -3.52 12.12
C SER A 39 11.38 -4.16 13.41
N ARG A 40 10.84 -5.38 13.37
CA ARG A 40 10.90 -6.25 14.56
C ARG A 40 12.33 -6.76 14.65
N ARG A 41 12.90 -6.83 15.86
CA ARG A 41 14.23 -7.46 16.09
C ARG A 41 14.24 -8.83 15.39
N GLY A 42 15.02 -8.96 14.32
CA GLY A 42 15.15 -10.17 13.51
C GLY A 42 14.59 -10.12 12.07
N PHE A 43 13.73 -9.15 11.73
CA PHE A 43 13.10 -9.04 10.40
C PHE A 43 13.86 -8.13 9.42
N ASP A 44 14.85 -7.36 9.88
CA ASP A 44 15.59 -6.38 9.06
C ASP A 44 16.51 -6.98 7.99
N ARG A 45 16.75 -8.30 8.03
CA ARG A 45 17.69 -8.97 7.10
C ARG A 45 17.05 -9.46 5.81
N CYS A 46 15.75 -9.19 5.61
CA CYS A 46 14.99 -9.77 4.51
C CYS A 46 14.65 -8.75 3.42
N TRP A 47 15.16 -7.53 3.53
CA TRP A 47 14.81 -6.42 2.64
C TRP A 47 16.07 -5.80 2.03
N LYS A 48 16.07 -5.68 0.70
CA LYS A 48 17.05 -4.93 -0.07
C LYS A 48 16.44 -3.66 -0.60
N PHE A 49 17.20 -2.58 -0.56
CA PHE A 49 16.82 -1.31 -1.20
C PHE A 49 17.38 -1.30 -2.62
N ASN A 50 16.52 -1.02 -3.59
CA ASN A 50 16.87 -1.01 -5.00
C ASN A 50 16.28 0.22 -5.68
N GLU A 51 16.90 0.64 -6.79
CA GLU A 51 16.28 1.56 -7.73
C GLU A 51 15.37 0.78 -8.68
N HIS A 52 14.24 1.37 -9.08
CA HIS A 52 13.37 0.76 -10.08
C HIS A 52 12.92 1.82 -11.10
N PRO A 53 13.18 1.62 -12.41
CA PRO A 53 13.00 2.67 -13.42
C PRO A 53 11.53 3.09 -13.62
N GLN A 54 10.58 2.25 -13.20
CA GLN A 54 9.15 2.54 -13.27
C GLN A 54 8.57 3.02 -11.92
N SER A 55 9.39 3.13 -10.87
CA SER A 55 8.95 3.61 -9.56
C SER A 55 8.73 5.11 -9.55
N ARG A 56 7.78 5.57 -8.73
CA ARG A 56 7.62 6.98 -8.34
C ARG A 56 8.65 7.44 -7.31
N PHE A 57 9.32 6.50 -6.64
CA PHE A 57 10.33 6.77 -5.63
C PHE A 57 11.72 6.38 -6.11
N SER A 58 12.73 7.09 -5.60
CA SER A 58 14.14 6.77 -5.88
C SER A 58 14.54 5.38 -5.39
N GLU A 59 13.92 4.90 -4.31
CA GLU A 59 14.16 3.59 -3.73
C GLU A 59 12.86 2.82 -3.57
N VAL A 60 12.89 1.55 -3.96
CA VAL A 60 11.89 0.53 -3.66
C VAL A 60 12.51 -0.52 -2.75
N VAL A 61 11.65 -1.37 -2.18
CA VAL A 61 12.09 -2.42 -1.28
C VAL A 61 11.84 -3.78 -1.92
N GLU A 62 12.89 -4.58 -2.11
CA GLU A 62 12.80 -5.97 -2.55
C GLU A 62 12.90 -6.92 -1.36
N PHE A 63 11.97 -7.87 -1.28
CA PHE A 63 11.98 -8.94 -0.31
C PHE A 63 12.93 -10.05 -0.73
N GLU A 64 14.04 -10.23 -0.02
CA GLU A 64 15.05 -11.22 -0.33
C GLU A 64 14.55 -12.65 -0.11
N LYS A 65 14.38 -13.04 1.16
CA LYS A 65 14.04 -14.41 1.54
C LYS A 65 13.63 -14.49 3.00
N SER A 66 12.37 -14.83 3.29
CA SER A 66 11.95 -15.22 4.64
C SER A 66 10.72 -16.13 4.60
N GLN A 67 10.37 -16.66 5.77
CA GLN A 67 9.16 -17.47 6.00
C GLN A 67 7.97 -16.62 6.46
N SER A 68 8.13 -15.30 6.61
CA SER A 68 7.02 -14.40 6.87
C SER A 68 7.30 -12.98 6.37
N ILE A 69 6.27 -12.35 5.79
CA ILE A 69 6.21 -10.96 5.37
C ILE A 69 5.19 -10.24 6.25
N TYR A 70 5.60 -9.12 6.83
CA TYR A 70 4.71 -8.18 7.51
C TYR A 70 4.92 -6.78 6.97
N ILE A 71 3.85 -6.20 6.43
CA ILE A 71 3.80 -4.84 5.88
C ILE A 71 2.76 -4.06 6.69
N GLU A 72 3.09 -2.85 7.10
CA GLU A 72 2.16 -1.98 7.81
C GLU A 72 2.24 -0.53 7.34
N GLY A 73 1.17 -0.03 6.72
CA GLY A 73 1.01 1.36 6.35
C GLY A 73 0.10 2.13 7.30
N ASN A 74 0.38 3.41 7.50
CA ASN A 74 -0.43 4.30 8.31
C ASN A 74 -0.59 5.65 7.60
N ILE A 75 -1.83 6.12 7.45
CA ILE A 75 -2.13 7.43 6.87
C ILE A 75 -3.09 8.21 7.77
N LYS A 76 -2.86 9.51 7.94
CA LYS A 76 -3.78 10.38 8.67
C LYS A 76 -5.00 10.66 7.80
N SER A 77 -6.21 10.49 8.34
CA SER A 77 -7.46 10.65 7.56
C SER A 77 -7.56 12.04 6.93
N LYS A 78 -7.09 13.08 7.64
CA LYS A 78 -7.06 14.47 7.16
C LYS A 78 -6.23 14.74 5.89
N LEU A 79 -5.37 13.79 5.48
CA LEU A 79 -4.68 13.88 4.19
C LEU A 79 -5.62 13.49 3.06
N LEU A 80 -6.56 12.58 3.31
CA LEU A 80 -7.56 12.13 2.37
C LEU A 80 -8.72 13.14 2.30
N SER A 81 -9.45 13.13 1.20
CA SER A 81 -10.68 13.93 1.09
C SER A 81 -11.74 13.36 2.04
N SER A 82 -12.39 14.23 2.80
CA SER A 82 -13.47 13.88 3.73
C SER A 82 -14.73 13.41 3.00
N GLU A 83 -15.62 12.77 3.74
CA GLU A 83 -16.93 12.31 3.29
C GLU A 83 -16.87 11.44 2.02
N SER A 84 -15.91 10.52 2.01
CA SER A 84 -15.50 9.81 0.80
C SER A 84 -15.13 8.36 1.12
N CYS A 85 -15.56 7.42 0.27
CA CYS A 85 -15.11 6.03 0.34
C CYS A 85 -13.74 5.88 -0.32
N TYR A 86 -12.84 5.16 0.34
CA TYR A 86 -11.49 4.90 -0.11
C TYR A 86 -11.17 3.42 -0.10
N ALA A 87 -10.36 2.99 -1.05
CA ALA A 87 -9.73 1.69 -1.08
C ALA A 87 -8.21 1.84 -0.95
N ALA A 88 -7.59 0.92 -0.20
CA ALA A 88 -6.15 0.78 -0.10
C ALA A 88 -5.67 -0.32 -1.06
N TYR A 89 -4.58 -0.07 -1.80
CA TYR A 89 -4.00 -0.98 -2.77
C TYR A 89 -2.53 -1.20 -2.45
N LEU A 90 -2.08 -2.45 -2.39
CA LEU A 90 -0.66 -2.75 -2.43
C LEU A 90 -0.17 -2.54 -3.86
N VAL A 91 0.92 -1.80 -4.07
CA VAL A 91 1.55 -1.64 -5.38
C VAL A 91 2.91 -2.33 -5.35
N PHE A 92 3.07 -3.38 -6.16
CA PHE A 92 4.18 -4.32 -6.07
C PHE A 92 4.55 -4.92 -7.42
N GLY A 93 5.70 -5.57 -7.50
CA GLY A 93 6.16 -6.33 -8.67
C GLY A 93 6.96 -7.55 -8.22
N PHE A 94 7.52 -8.29 -9.18
CA PHE A 94 8.35 -9.47 -8.90
C PHE A 94 9.68 -9.41 -9.65
N ALA A 95 10.78 -9.74 -8.96
CA ALA A 95 12.13 -9.74 -9.52
C ALA A 95 12.42 -10.95 -10.45
N GLU A 96 11.78 -12.12 -10.26
CA GLU A 96 11.72 -13.31 -11.15
C GLU A 96 10.96 -14.49 -10.45
N MET A 97 10.66 -15.59 -11.20
CA MET A 97 9.66 -16.68 -10.99
C MET A 97 9.48 -17.39 -9.62
N TYR A 98 10.21 -17.05 -8.56
CA TYR A 98 10.15 -17.75 -7.26
C TYR A 98 9.26 -17.06 -6.22
N ALA A 99 8.20 -16.38 -6.66
CA ALA A 99 7.19 -15.86 -5.76
C ALA A 99 6.24 -16.99 -5.31
N ASN A 100 6.60 -17.69 -4.23
CA ASN A 100 5.66 -18.58 -3.52
C ASN A 100 4.61 -17.80 -2.70
N LEU A 101 4.54 -16.49 -2.87
CA LEU A 101 3.53 -15.66 -2.23
C LEU A 101 2.24 -15.80 -3.04
N ASN A 102 1.35 -16.69 -2.59
CA ASN A 102 0.06 -16.93 -3.26
C ASN A 102 -1.06 -16.08 -2.65
N SER A 103 -1.08 -16.00 -1.31
CA SER A 103 -2.12 -15.31 -0.57
C SER A 103 -1.59 -14.66 0.70
N ALA A 104 -2.31 -13.63 1.14
CA ALA A 104 -2.07 -12.94 2.39
C ALA A 104 -3.40 -12.53 3.04
N VAL A 105 -3.40 -12.34 4.35
CA VAL A 105 -4.44 -11.62 5.06
C VAL A 105 -4.08 -10.14 5.02
N SER A 106 -4.97 -9.30 4.51
CA SER A 106 -4.92 -7.87 4.72
C SER A 106 -5.90 -7.45 5.81
N ILE A 107 -5.53 -6.46 6.60
CA ILE A 107 -6.38 -5.88 7.64
C ILE A 107 -6.37 -4.36 7.48
N VAL A 108 -7.53 -3.74 7.34
CA VAL A 108 -7.71 -2.28 7.33
C VAL A 108 -8.43 -1.88 8.61
N ARG A 109 -7.85 -0.94 9.36
CA ARG A 109 -8.45 -0.35 10.55
C ARG A 109 -8.64 1.15 10.38
N ASN A 110 -9.87 1.61 10.56
CA ASN A 110 -10.22 3.03 10.53
C ASN A 110 -10.45 3.53 11.96
N PHE A 111 -9.56 4.39 12.42
CA PHE A 111 -9.62 5.04 13.73
C PHE A 111 -10.28 6.41 13.55
N TYR A 112 -11.51 6.54 14.05
CA TYR A 112 -12.27 7.80 14.02
C TYR A 112 -11.69 8.86 14.95
N SER A 113 -12.03 10.13 14.68
CA SER A 113 -11.47 11.29 15.39
C SER A 113 -11.90 11.45 16.85
N GLU A 114 -12.93 10.75 17.31
CA GLU A 114 -13.43 10.85 18.68
C GLU A 114 -12.82 9.77 19.60
N PRO A 115 -11.84 10.11 20.45
CA PRO A 115 -11.30 9.18 21.43
C PRO A 115 -12.39 8.81 22.45
N GLY A 116 -12.80 7.54 22.46
CA GLY A 116 -13.64 6.95 23.51
C GLY A 116 -15.06 6.56 23.12
N ILE A 117 -15.49 6.72 21.86
CA ILE A 117 -16.87 6.38 21.41
C ILE A 117 -16.91 5.20 20.41
N GLY A 118 -15.86 4.38 20.31
CA GLY A 118 -15.94 3.14 19.54
C GLY A 118 -14.64 2.37 19.41
N TYR A 119 -14.75 1.08 19.11
CA TYR A 119 -13.65 0.30 18.55
C TYR A 119 -13.41 0.76 17.11
N PRO A 120 -12.15 0.74 16.61
CA PRO A 120 -11.91 1.04 15.20
C PRO A 120 -12.73 0.11 14.33
N GLU A 121 -13.23 0.62 13.19
CA GLU A 121 -13.81 -0.24 12.18
C GLU A 121 -12.68 -1.07 11.58
N GLU A 122 -12.83 -2.39 11.60
CA GLU A 122 -11.83 -3.34 11.15
C GLU A 122 -12.41 -4.23 10.04
N GLN A 123 -11.69 -4.29 8.93
CA GLN A 123 -11.96 -5.21 7.82
C GLN A 123 -10.76 -6.13 7.63
N ALA A 124 -11.01 -7.43 7.56
CA ALA A 124 -10.00 -8.42 7.19
C ALA A 124 -10.36 -9.07 5.85
N ASN A 125 -9.42 -9.10 4.91
CA ASN A 125 -9.61 -9.67 3.59
C ASN A 125 -8.54 -10.71 3.27
N MET A 126 -8.91 -11.73 2.51
CA MET A 126 -7.96 -12.66 1.90
C MET A 126 -7.61 -12.17 0.52
N VAL A 127 -6.35 -11.80 0.31
CA VAL A 127 -5.84 -11.30 -0.96
C VAL A 127 -5.01 -12.35 -1.69
N LYS A 128 -5.01 -12.31 -3.02
CA LYS A 128 -4.28 -13.25 -3.87
C LYS A 128 -3.34 -12.53 -4.83
N PHE A 129 -2.11 -13.02 -4.88
CA PHE A 129 -1.08 -12.57 -5.80
C PHE A 129 -1.13 -13.46 -7.04
N GLN A 130 -1.88 -13.03 -8.05
CA GLN A 130 -2.16 -13.81 -9.27
C GLN A 130 -2.08 -12.94 -10.54
N GLU A 131 -2.14 -13.58 -11.71
CA GLU A 131 -2.31 -12.93 -13.01
C GLU A 131 -3.62 -12.12 -13.04
N GLY A 132 -3.60 -10.94 -13.68
CA GLY A 132 -4.72 -9.99 -13.72
C GLY A 132 -4.60 -8.80 -12.75
N ASN A 133 -3.52 -8.75 -11.97
CA ASN A 133 -3.20 -7.64 -11.09
C ASN A 133 -2.38 -6.54 -11.80
N GLU A 134 -2.08 -6.68 -13.10
CA GLU A 134 -1.18 -5.78 -13.83
C GLU A 134 -1.78 -4.38 -14.04
N ARG A 135 -0.93 -3.37 -13.92
CA ARG A 135 -1.22 -1.96 -14.19
C ARG A 135 -0.54 -1.52 -15.49
N ASP A 136 -1.08 -0.46 -16.09
CA ASP A 136 -0.53 0.15 -17.31
C ASP A 136 0.88 0.75 -17.11
N ASP A 137 1.30 1.00 -15.86
CA ASP A 137 2.63 1.53 -15.52
C ASP A 137 3.70 0.43 -15.33
N GLY A 138 3.31 -0.85 -15.46
CA GLY A 138 4.20 -2.00 -15.32
C GLY A 138 4.30 -2.53 -13.89
N TRP A 139 3.63 -1.92 -12.93
CA TRP A 139 3.43 -2.49 -11.60
C TRP A 139 2.25 -3.45 -11.57
N MET A 140 2.13 -4.20 -10.48
CA MET A 140 0.93 -4.95 -10.12
C MET A 140 0.24 -4.28 -8.92
N GLU A 141 -1.08 -4.47 -8.78
CA GLU A 141 -1.81 -4.06 -7.59
C GLU A 141 -2.83 -5.07 -7.10
N ILE A 142 -3.08 -5.05 -5.79
CA ILE A 142 -4.18 -5.78 -5.16
C ILE A 142 -4.88 -4.88 -4.15
N GLN A 143 -6.21 -4.88 -4.15
CA GLN A 143 -7.01 -4.18 -3.15
C GLN A 143 -6.92 -4.88 -1.79
N LEU A 144 -6.51 -4.12 -0.77
CA LEU A 144 -6.31 -4.59 0.60
C LEU A 144 -7.57 -4.43 1.46
N GLY A 145 -8.42 -3.47 1.13
CA GLY A 145 -9.67 -3.21 1.82
C GLY A 145 -10.18 -1.80 1.55
N GLU A 146 -11.35 -1.51 2.11
CA GLU A 146 -12.10 -0.28 1.94
C GLU A 146 -12.35 0.37 3.31
N PHE A 147 -12.54 1.68 3.31
CA PHE A 147 -12.90 2.44 4.50
C PHE A 147 -13.56 3.76 4.09
N TYR A 148 -14.35 4.32 4.99
CA TYR A 148 -14.96 5.62 4.82
C TYR A 148 -14.18 6.70 5.57
N VAL A 149 -13.84 7.79 4.90
CA VAL A 149 -13.27 8.98 5.53
C VAL A 149 -14.42 9.89 5.94
N ASP A 150 -14.58 10.13 7.24
CA ASP A 150 -15.60 11.04 7.76
C ASP A 150 -15.17 12.51 7.65
N ALA A 151 -16.00 13.42 8.16
CA ALA A 151 -15.67 14.84 8.23
C ALA A 151 -14.71 15.20 9.39
N GLY A 152 -14.26 14.21 10.16
CA GLY A 152 -13.41 14.39 11.34
C GLY A 152 -11.94 14.64 10.99
N GLU A 153 -11.28 15.48 11.79
CA GLU A 153 -9.93 15.97 11.45
C GLU A 153 -8.77 15.14 12.05
N ASN A 154 -9.07 14.22 12.98
CA ASN A 154 -8.06 13.54 13.81
C ASN A 154 -8.01 12.01 13.66
N GLY A 155 -8.63 11.46 12.62
CA GLY A 155 -8.61 10.03 12.37
C GLY A 155 -7.28 9.51 11.78
N GLN A 156 -7.12 8.19 11.81
CA GLN A 156 -6.01 7.47 11.20
C GLN A 156 -6.50 6.18 10.56
N VAL A 157 -5.94 5.83 9.42
CA VAL A 157 -6.18 4.54 8.77
C VAL A 157 -4.89 3.72 8.83
N GLN A 158 -4.97 2.53 9.41
CA GLN A 158 -3.90 1.56 9.43
C GLN A 158 -4.23 0.44 8.43
N VAL A 159 -3.23 0.03 7.67
CA VAL A 159 -3.31 -1.11 6.75
C VAL A 159 -2.20 -2.08 7.11
N GLN A 160 -2.54 -3.35 7.28
CA GLN A 160 -1.59 -4.44 7.51
C GLN A 160 -1.73 -5.48 6.41
N LEU A 161 -0.62 -6.11 6.05
CA LEU A 161 -0.61 -7.32 5.24
C LEU A 161 0.33 -8.34 5.87
N LEU A 162 -0.22 -9.52 6.10
CA LEU A 162 0.45 -10.68 6.68
C LEU A 162 0.30 -11.85 5.71
N ASP A 163 1.40 -12.43 5.27
CA ASP A 163 1.35 -13.60 4.42
C ASP A 163 0.68 -14.80 5.13
N THR A 164 0.16 -15.75 4.36
CA THR A 164 -0.38 -17.01 4.89
C THR A 164 0.47 -18.21 4.48
N SER A 165 1.72 -18.00 4.06
CA SER A 165 2.53 -19.05 3.44
C SER A 165 3.44 -19.71 4.45
N ASP A 166 3.42 -21.03 4.51
CA ASP A 166 4.41 -21.80 5.26
C ASP A 166 5.73 -21.96 4.47
N TYR A 167 5.76 -21.48 3.22
CA TYR A 167 6.90 -21.59 2.33
C TYR A 167 7.78 -20.35 2.39
N ILE A 168 9.05 -20.56 2.09
CA ILE A 168 9.97 -19.45 1.88
C ILE A 168 9.52 -18.65 0.65
N MET A 169 9.36 -17.34 0.83
CA MET A 169 9.01 -16.40 -0.22
C MET A 169 10.21 -15.51 -0.53
N SER A 170 10.30 -15.03 -1.76
CA SER A 170 11.38 -14.18 -2.27
C SER A 170 10.89 -13.39 -3.48
N GLY A 171 11.56 -12.28 -3.77
CA GLY A 171 11.43 -11.54 -5.02
C GLY A 171 10.23 -10.60 -5.09
N LEU A 172 9.48 -10.39 -4.00
CA LEU A 172 8.44 -9.34 -3.95
C LEU A 172 9.11 -7.97 -3.94
N ILE A 173 8.85 -7.15 -4.94
CA ILE A 173 9.29 -5.75 -5.00
C ILE A 173 8.11 -4.88 -4.58
N LEU A 174 8.28 -4.05 -3.56
CA LEU A 174 7.25 -3.17 -3.03
C LEU A 174 7.53 -1.73 -3.47
N GLU A 175 6.58 -1.13 -4.21
CA GLU A 175 6.57 0.32 -4.43
C GLU A 175 5.94 1.01 -3.20
N GLY A 176 4.78 0.51 -2.74
CA GLY A 176 4.07 1.13 -1.63
C GLY A 176 2.62 0.68 -1.43
N ILE A 177 1.86 1.46 -0.65
CA ILE A 177 0.41 1.33 -0.49
C ILE A 177 -0.27 2.61 -1.00
N GLU A 178 -1.14 2.45 -2.00
CA GLU A 178 -1.88 3.55 -2.63
C GLU A 178 -3.31 3.63 -2.07
N PHE A 179 -3.73 4.82 -1.68
CA PHE A 179 -5.08 5.14 -1.20
C PHE A 179 -5.80 5.94 -2.27
N ARG A 180 -6.94 5.42 -2.75
CA ARG A 180 -7.73 6.03 -3.83
C ARG A 180 -9.22 6.05 -3.49
N PRO A 181 -9.95 7.10 -3.91
CA PRO A 181 -11.40 7.06 -3.89
C PRO A 181 -11.95 6.04 -4.89
N PHE A 182 -13.14 5.48 -4.61
CA PHE A 182 -13.87 4.62 -5.53
C PHE A 182 -15.34 5.07 -5.70
#